data_AF-A0A098GGT7-F1
#
_entry.id   AF-A0A098GGT7-F1
#
_cell.length_a   1.000
_cell.length_b   1.000
_cell.length_c   1.000
_cell.angle_alpha   90.00
_cell.angle_beta   90.00
_cell.angle_gamma   90.00
#
_symmetry.space_group_name_H-M   'P 1'
#
loop_
_entity.id
_entity.type
_entity.pdbx_description
1 polymer ?
#
loop_
_entity_poly.entity_id
_entity_poly.type
_entity_poly.pdbx_seq_one_letter_code
_entity_poly.pdbx_strand_id
1 'polypeptide(L)'
;MPNIAAIRWLTRGKKKPPVIQYMLLDDNLEYLIYPKEVVVTDLKTDIEDIFNAFHKYVSKNTSLEIHFKSINQSYGRHRKDSFQFHRLMKKMLTEKNLLRPNSRTAFLLNKDNLKLFKNALCLLDIDCKTKGYAFTTHLWAIALKATRSRVPLVIKKIWKARYGITRMTRQDLNKFVEFYTRVFI
;
A
#
# COMPACT_ATOMS: atom_id res chain seq x y z
N MET A 1 -14.60 5.36 -5.58
CA MET A 1 -13.15 5.43 -5.95
C MET A 1 -12.77 4.15 -6.69
N PRO A 2 -11.60 3.98 -7.32
CA PRO A 2 -11.17 2.65 -7.76
C PRO A 2 -10.79 1.78 -6.56
N ASN A 3 -10.86 0.46 -6.74
CA ASN A 3 -10.18 -0.49 -5.87
C ASN A 3 -8.66 -0.26 -5.97
N ILE A 4 -7.94 -0.38 -4.86
CA ILE A 4 -6.51 -0.07 -4.80
C ILE A 4 -5.73 -1.28 -4.31
N ALA A 5 -4.91 -1.86 -5.18
CA ALA A 5 -3.93 -2.86 -4.82
C ALA A 5 -2.60 -2.19 -4.44
N ALA A 6 -1.97 -2.71 -3.38
CA ALA A 6 -0.59 -2.39 -3.04
C ALA A 6 0.26 -3.66 -3.13
N ILE A 7 1.44 -3.55 -3.74
CA ILE A 7 2.41 -4.64 -3.85
C ILE A 7 3.77 -4.13 -3.40
N ARG A 8 4.47 -4.87 -2.54
CA ARG A 8 5.81 -4.54 -2.05
C ARG A 8 6.74 -5.72 -2.22
N TRP A 9 7.84 -5.46 -2.92
CA TRP A 9 8.98 -6.38 -2.97
C TRP A 9 9.86 -6.18 -1.75
N LEU A 10 10.16 -7.27 -1.03
CA LEU A 10 11.07 -7.25 0.10
C LEU A 10 12.14 -8.33 -0.07
N THR A 11 13.37 -7.88 -0.27
CA THR A 11 14.53 -8.77 -0.24
C THR A 11 14.80 -9.21 1.20
N ARG A 12 15.03 -10.51 1.41
CA ARG A 12 15.50 -11.05 2.68
C ARG A 12 17.02 -11.28 2.63
N GLY A 13 17.63 -11.63 3.76
CA GLY A 13 19.08 -11.84 3.88
C GLY A 13 19.61 -12.87 2.87
N LYS A 14 20.94 -12.95 2.69
CA LYS A 14 21.61 -13.68 1.58
C LYS A 14 21.09 -15.11 1.30
N LYS A 15 20.65 -15.83 2.33
CA LYS A 15 20.19 -17.23 2.25
C LYS A 15 18.67 -17.39 2.28
N LYS A 16 17.90 -16.30 2.29
CA LYS A 16 16.44 -16.34 2.35
C LYS A 16 15.85 -15.84 1.02
N PRO A 17 14.89 -16.56 0.44
CA PRO A 17 14.19 -16.09 -0.74
C PRO A 17 13.51 -14.74 -0.46
N PRO A 18 13.40 -13.85 -1.46
CA PRO A 18 12.62 -12.63 -1.32
C PRO A 18 11.14 -12.95 -1.09
N VAL A 19 10.39 -11.94 -0.64
CA VAL A 19 8.94 -12.05 -0.45
C VAL A 19 8.22 -10.93 -1.18
N ILE A 20 7.01 -11.24 -1.65
CA ILE A 20 6.06 -10.26 -2.16
C ILE A 20 4.98 -10.08 -1.10
N GLN A 21 4.82 -8.84 -0.65
CA GLN A 21 3.74 -8.46 0.26
C GLN A 21 2.67 -7.73 -0.56
N TYR A 22 1.41 -8.01 -0.31
CA TYR A 22 0.33 -7.37 -1.05
C TYR A 22 -0.96 -7.26 -0.25
N MET A 23 -1.82 -6.33 -0.68
CA MET A 23 -3.19 -6.19 -0.19
C MET A 23 -4.07 -5.59 -1.29
N LEU A 24 -5.39 -5.69 -1.12
CA LEU A 24 -6.38 -5.05 -1.96
C LEU A 24 -7.40 -4.33 -1.09
N LEU A 25 -7.58 -3.05 -1.35
CA LEU A 25 -8.62 -2.22 -0.75
C LEU A 25 -9.75 -2.00 -1.74
N ASP A 26 -10.98 -1.94 -1.24
CA ASP A 26 -12.10 -1.41 -2.01
C ASP A 26 -12.02 0.12 -2.09
N ASP A 27 -13.07 0.72 -2.61
CA ASP A 27 -13.15 2.15 -2.81
C ASP A 27 -13.51 2.96 -1.54
N ASN A 28 -13.93 2.27 -0.48
CA ASN A 28 -14.14 2.79 0.87
C ASN A 28 -12.93 2.57 1.79
N LEU A 29 -11.83 2.02 1.25
CA LEU A 29 -10.62 1.65 1.99
C LEU A 29 -10.82 0.48 2.96
N GLU A 30 -11.80 -0.39 2.70
CA GLU A 30 -11.96 -1.66 3.40
C GLU A 30 -11.15 -2.77 2.71
N TYR A 31 -10.72 -3.76 3.48
CA TYR A 31 -9.92 -4.86 2.93
C TYR A 31 -10.78 -5.83 2.11
N LEU A 32 -10.53 -5.91 0.81
CA LEU A 32 -10.97 -7.03 -0.02
C LEU A 32 -9.99 -8.21 0.06
N ILE A 33 -8.69 -7.88 0.14
CA ILE A 33 -7.64 -8.83 0.49
C ILE A 33 -6.85 -8.22 1.64
N TYR A 34 -6.97 -8.84 2.82
CA TYR A 34 -6.17 -8.49 3.98
C TYR A 34 -4.67 -8.64 3.66
N PRO A 35 -3.77 -7.83 4.26
CA PRO A 35 -2.32 -7.92 4.06
C PRO A 35 -1.78 -9.36 4.10
N LYS A 36 -1.11 -9.76 3.01
CA LYS A 36 -0.51 -11.08 2.83
C LYS A 36 0.96 -10.97 2.43
N GLU A 37 1.72 -12.01 2.77
CA GLU A 37 3.12 -12.18 2.36
C GLU A 37 3.26 -13.55 1.67
N VAL A 38 3.93 -13.57 0.53
CA VAL A 38 4.24 -14.79 -0.25
C VAL A 38 5.74 -14.89 -0.40
N VAL A 39 6.28 -16.07 -0.11
CA VAL A 39 7.68 -16.39 -0.40
C VAL A 39 7.84 -16.66 -1.88
N VAL A 40 8.78 -15.97 -2.51
CA VAL A 40 8.99 -16.08 -3.95
C VAL A 40 9.70 -17.39 -4.28
N THR A 41 9.04 -18.22 -5.08
CA THR A 41 9.58 -19.48 -5.61
C THR A 41 9.73 -19.42 -7.12
N ASP A 42 8.74 -18.87 -7.82
CA ASP A 42 8.80 -18.51 -9.23
C ASP A 42 8.18 -17.12 -9.43
N LEU A 43 9.04 -16.14 -9.74
CA LEU A 43 8.66 -14.74 -9.78
C LEU A 43 7.47 -14.45 -10.71
N LYS A 44 7.36 -15.15 -11.84
CA LYS A 44 6.30 -14.90 -12.82
C LYS A 44 4.98 -15.47 -12.32
N THR A 45 4.98 -16.73 -11.92
CA THR A 45 3.81 -17.44 -11.41
C THR A 45 3.30 -16.76 -10.13
N ASP A 46 4.18 -16.41 -9.21
CA ASP A 46 3.81 -15.74 -7.95
C ASP A 46 3.12 -14.38 -8.20
N ILE A 47 3.55 -13.61 -9.21
CA ILE A 47 2.89 -12.36 -9.59
C ILE A 47 1.55 -12.65 -10.29
N GLU A 48 1.50 -13.62 -11.21
CA GLU A 48 0.26 -14.00 -11.88
C GLU A 48 -0.82 -14.45 -10.89
N ASP A 49 -0.45 -15.21 -9.87
CA ASP A 49 -1.34 -15.63 -8.78
C ASP A 49 -1.87 -14.45 -7.97
N ILE A 50 -1.03 -13.45 -7.69
CA ILE A 50 -1.45 -12.22 -7.03
C ILE A 50 -2.45 -11.44 -7.90
N PHE A 51 -2.21 -11.33 -9.21
CA PHE A 51 -3.14 -10.67 -10.13
C PHE A 51 -4.47 -11.43 -10.24
N ASN A 52 -4.41 -12.76 -10.31
CA ASN A 52 -5.59 -13.62 -10.31
C ASN A 52 -6.38 -13.45 -9.01
N ALA A 53 -5.70 -13.35 -7.86
CA ALA A 53 -6.33 -13.05 -6.60
C ALA A 53 -7.04 -11.69 -6.63
N PHE A 54 -6.46 -10.64 -7.21
CA PHE A 54 -7.16 -9.35 -7.37
C PHE A 54 -8.38 -9.46 -8.27
N HIS A 55 -8.27 -10.14 -9.40
CA HIS A 55 -9.37 -10.30 -10.35
C HIS A 55 -10.58 -11.04 -9.75
N LYS A 56 -10.38 -11.91 -8.75
CA LYS A 56 -11.50 -12.56 -8.03
C LYS A 56 -12.40 -11.58 -7.28
N TYR A 57 -11.86 -10.43 -6.83
CA TYR A 57 -12.61 -9.44 -6.05
C TYR A 57 -13.04 -8.21 -6.87
N VAL A 58 -12.38 -7.96 -8.00
CA VAL A 58 -12.67 -6.80 -8.85
C VAL A 58 -13.73 -7.21 -9.87
N SER A 59 -14.94 -6.67 -9.74
CA SER A 59 -16.00 -6.87 -10.73
C SER A 59 -15.59 -6.27 -12.09
N LYS A 60 -16.17 -6.77 -13.20
CA LYS A 60 -15.87 -6.29 -14.57
C LYS A 60 -16.02 -4.77 -14.74
N ASN A 61 -16.84 -4.12 -13.91
CA ASN A 61 -17.14 -2.68 -14.00
C ASN A 61 -16.42 -1.84 -12.95
N THR A 62 -15.64 -2.45 -12.04
CA THR A 62 -14.90 -1.71 -11.02
C THR A 62 -13.49 -1.42 -11.51
N SER A 63 -13.08 -0.16 -11.46
CA SER A 63 -11.71 0.22 -11.81
C SER A 63 -10.71 -0.26 -10.74
N LEU A 64 -9.57 -0.80 -11.18
CA LEU A 64 -8.47 -1.24 -10.31
C LEU A 64 -7.24 -0.36 -10.54
N GLU A 65 -6.71 0.21 -9.45
CA GLU A 65 -5.39 0.83 -9.42
C GLU A 65 -4.39 -0.11 -8.75
N ILE A 66 -3.23 -0.32 -9.37
CA ILE A 66 -2.14 -1.09 -8.75
C ILE A 66 -0.96 -0.17 -8.49
N HIS A 67 -0.58 -0.06 -7.21
CA HIS A 67 0.62 0.63 -6.78
C HIS A 67 1.64 -0.39 -6.29
N PHE A 68 2.89 -0.28 -6.75
CA PHE A 68 3.93 -1.19 -6.32
C PHE A 68 5.21 -0.48 -5.89
N LYS A 69 5.97 -1.17 -5.04
CA LYS A 69 7.28 -0.74 -4.58
C LYS A 69 8.34 -1.82 -4.79
N SER A 70 9.31 -1.53 -5.66
CA SER A 70 10.59 -2.23 -5.78
C SER A 70 11.71 -1.46 -5.07
N ILE A 71 12.74 -2.16 -4.58
CA ILE A 71 13.95 -1.52 -4.06
C ILE A 71 14.66 -0.82 -5.23
N ASN A 72 14.88 0.50 -5.11
CA ASN A 72 15.52 1.33 -6.12
C ASN A 72 16.96 1.70 -5.70
N GLN A 73 17.78 2.09 -6.68
CA GLN A 73 19.23 2.42 -6.70
C GLN A 73 19.94 3.01 -5.47
N SER A 74 19.26 3.50 -4.44
CA SER A 74 19.89 4.19 -3.29
C SER A 74 20.82 3.33 -2.44
N TYR A 75 20.99 2.03 -2.75
CA TYR A 75 21.92 1.10 -2.10
C TYR A 75 23.07 0.62 -3.02
N GLY A 76 23.41 1.36 -4.09
CA GLY A 76 24.71 1.22 -4.77
C GLY A 76 24.80 0.20 -5.93
N ARG A 77 23.71 -0.46 -6.32
CA ARG A 77 23.46 -1.15 -7.61
C ARG A 77 22.12 -1.87 -7.45
N HIS A 78 21.35 -2.05 -8.52
CA HIS A 78 20.14 -2.89 -8.43
C HIS A 78 20.57 -4.32 -8.13
N ARG A 79 20.09 -4.90 -7.03
CA ARG A 79 20.07 -6.36 -6.94
C ARG A 79 19.29 -6.90 -8.13
N LYS A 80 19.83 -7.92 -8.80
CA LYS A 80 19.29 -8.51 -10.03
C LYS A 80 17.81 -8.90 -9.89
N ASP A 81 17.46 -9.50 -8.75
CA ASP A 81 16.10 -9.94 -8.43
C ASP A 81 15.10 -8.77 -8.33
N SER A 82 15.49 -7.68 -7.69
CA SER A 82 14.65 -6.48 -7.51
C SER A 82 14.42 -5.77 -8.85
N PHE A 83 15.42 -5.80 -9.73
CA PHE A 83 15.30 -5.30 -11.11
C PHE A 83 14.38 -6.18 -11.96
N GLN A 84 14.52 -7.51 -11.86
CA GLN A 84 13.63 -8.46 -12.53
C GLN A 84 12.18 -8.27 -12.11
N PHE A 85 11.91 -8.17 -10.80
CA PHE A 85 10.58 -7.86 -10.27
C PHE A 85 10.05 -6.53 -10.83
N HIS A 86 10.86 -5.46 -10.80
CA HIS A 86 10.44 -4.15 -11.31
C HIS A 86 10.05 -4.19 -12.80
N ARG A 87 10.90 -4.82 -13.63
CA ARG A 87 10.65 -4.94 -15.06
C ARG A 87 9.40 -5.77 -15.35
N LEU A 88 9.24 -6.90 -14.66
CA LEU A 88 8.09 -7.78 -14.85
C LEU A 88 6.79 -7.09 -14.43
N MET A 89 6.76 -6.46 -13.26
CA MET A 89 5.60 -5.67 -12.80
C MET A 89 5.22 -4.59 -13.81
N LYS A 90 6.19 -3.81 -14.31
CA LYS A 90 5.91 -2.79 -15.33
C LYS A 90 5.32 -3.41 -16.60
N LYS A 91 5.94 -4.48 -17.11
CA LYS A 91 5.48 -5.19 -18.30
C LYS A 91 4.02 -5.64 -18.14
N MET A 92 3.71 -6.35 -17.06
CA MET A 92 2.35 -6.86 -16.80
C MET A 92 1.31 -5.75 -16.59
N LEU A 93 1.69 -4.65 -15.91
CA LEU A 93 0.79 -3.50 -15.74
C LEU A 93 0.50 -2.79 -17.06
N THR A 94 1.50 -2.67 -17.94
CA THR A 94 1.30 -2.12 -19.28
C THR A 94 0.39 -3.01 -20.11
N GLU A 95 0.68 -4.32 -20.17
CA GLU A 95 -0.10 -5.30 -20.95
C GLU A 95 -1.57 -5.36 -20.51
N LYS A 96 -1.85 -5.14 -19.22
CA LYS A 96 -3.21 -5.13 -18.66
C LYS A 96 -3.88 -3.75 -18.66
N ASN A 97 -3.25 -2.71 -19.22
CA ASN A 97 -3.74 -1.31 -19.18
C ASN A 97 -3.98 -0.77 -17.75
N LEU A 98 -3.21 -1.26 -16.76
CA LEU A 98 -3.30 -0.86 -15.35
C LEU A 98 -2.23 0.17 -14.96
N LEU A 99 -1.33 0.52 -15.88
CA LEU A 99 -0.27 1.48 -15.64
C LEU A 99 -0.79 2.92 -15.82
N ARG A 100 -0.96 3.64 -14.72
CA ARG A 100 -1.31 5.07 -14.80
C ARG A 100 -0.11 5.96 -15.17
N PRO A 101 -0.35 7.08 -15.88
CA PRO A 101 0.63 8.16 -15.99
C PRO A 101 1.02 8.63 -14.58
N ASN A 102 2.32 8.83 -14.31
CA ASN A 102 2.82 9.12 -12.97
C ASN A 102 2.56 8.02 -11.93
N SER A 103 2.56 6.74 -12.33
CA SER A 103 2.76 5.58 -11.46
C SER A 103 4.16 5.59 -10.81
N ARG A 104 4.51 6.69 -10.14
CA ARG A 104 5.71 6.79 -9.33
C ARG A 104 5.65 5.67 -8.32
N THR A 105 6.66 4.80 -8.37
CA THR A 105 6.96 3.80 -7.36
C THR A 105 6.76 4.41 -5.97
N ALA A 106 5.89 3.83 -5.14
CA ALA A 106 5.57 4.43 -3.85
C ALA A 106 6.83 4.60 -2.99
N PHE A 107 6.97 5.72 -2.28
CA PHE A 107 8.12 5.92 -1.40
C PHE A 107 7.89 5.18 -0.08
N LEU A 108 8.95 4.61 0.50
CA LEU A 108 8.88 4.16 1.87
C LEU A 108 8.96 5.38 2.77
N LEU A 109 8.09 5.44 3.78
CA LEU A 109 8.13 6.47 4.80
C LEU A 109 9.41 6.33 5.62
N ASN A 110 10.01 7.47 6.00
CA ASN A 110 11.08 7.46 7.00
C ASN A 110 10.52 7.02 8.38
N LYS A 111 11.40 6.76 9.34
CA LYS A 111 11.03 6.21 10.66
C LYS A 111 9.94 7.02 11.36
N ASP A 112 10.04 8.34 11.37
CA ASP A 112 9.10 9.21 12.08
C ASP A 112 7.73 9.26 11.39
N ASN A 113 7.71 9.40 10.06
CA ASN A 113 6.46 9.35 9.30
C ASN A 113 5.81 7.97 9.36
N LEU A 114 6.61 6.90 9.41
CA LEU A 114 6.09 5.54 9.57
C LEU A 114 5.46 5.34 10.95
N LYS A 115 6.10 5.85 12.02
CA LYS A 115 5.54 5.83 13.38
C LYS A 115 4.22 6.59 13.43
N LEU A 116 4.21 7.82 12.92
CA LEU A 116 3.02 8.66 12.84
C LEU A 116 1.89 7.97 12.05
N PHE A 117 2.21 7.41 10.89
CA PHE A 117 1.23 6.73 10.05
C PHE A 117 0.70 5.47 10.72
N LYS A 118 1.56 4.67 11.36
CA LYS A 118 1.18 3.49 12.15
C LYS A 118 0.23 3.86 13.30
N ASN A 119 0.55 4.88 14.08
CA ASN A 119 -0.29 5.35 15.18
C ASN A 119 -1.68 5.74 14.68
N ALA A 120 -1.76 6.46 13.56
CA ALA A 120 -3.04 6.82 12.96
C ALA A 120 -3.87 5.60 12.53
N LEU A 121 -3.25 4.60 11.88
CA LEU A 121 -3.95 3.36 11.52
C LEU A 121 -4.44 2.59 12.75
N CYS A 122 -3.67 2.60 13.84
CA CYS A 122 -4.06 1.97 15.10
C CYS A 122 -5.28 2.66 15.72
N LEU A 123 -5.27 3.99 15.81
CA LEU A 123 -6.40 4.77 16.35
C LEU A 123 -7.67 4.67 15.47
N LEU A 124 -7.53 4.30 14.20
CA LEU A 124 -8.63 4.08 13.25
C LEU A 124 -9.13 2.64 13.20
N ASP A 125 -8.58 1.76 14.03
CA ASP A 125 -8.90 0.33 14.11
C ASP A 125 -8.64 -0.47 12.81
N ILE A 126 -7.63 -0.05 12.04
CA ILE A 126 -7.29 -0.68 10.73
C ILE A 126 -6.26 -1.81 10.87
N ASP A 127 -5.45 -1.77 11.94
CA ASP A 127 -4.29 -2.66 12.15
C ASP A 127 -4.35 -3.42 13.49
N CYS A 128 -5.45 -3.28 14.24
CA CYS A 128 -5.57 -3.83 15.60
C CYS A 128 -5.60 -5.38 15.65
N LYS A 129 -5.95 -6.04 14.55
CA LYS A 129 -5.94 -7.51 14.44
C LYS A 129 -4.53 -8.09 14.22
N THR A 130 -3.55 -7.27 13.84
CA THR A 130 -2.17 -7.69 13.57
C THR A 130 -1.17 -6.92 14.41
N LYS A 131 -1.19 -7.16 15.72
CA LYS A 131 -0.10 -6.79 16.64
C LYS A 131 1.23 -7.40 16.15
N GLY A 132 1.93 -6.79 15.20
CA GLY A 132 3.28 -7.21 14.80
C GLY A 132 3.73 -6.94 13.37
N TYR A 133 2.83 -6.72 12.39
CA TYR A 133 3.25 -6.64 10.99
C TYR A 133 3.48 -5.20 10.54
N ALA A 134 4.68 -4.67 10.79
CA ALA A 134 5.13 -3.37 10.27
C ALA A 134 4.97 -3.24 8.73
N PHE A 135 4.86 -4.36 8.01
CA PHE A 135 4.61 -4.34 6.58
C PHE A 135 3.18 -3.91 6.20
N THR A 136 2.17 -4.10 7.06
CA THR A 136 0.81 -3.62 6.82
C THR A 136 0.82 -2.10 6.63
N THR A 137 1.50 -1.38 7.53
CA THR A 137 1.71 0.06 7.42
C THR A 137 2.39 0.45 6.11
N HIS A 138 3.36 -0.34 5.64
CA HIS A 138 3.99 -0.11 4.34
C HIS A 138 3.04 -0.32 3.17
N LEU A 139 2.20 -1.36 3.20
CA LEU A 139 1.21 -1.59 2.15
C LEU A 139 0.19 -0.46 2.09
N TRP A 140 -0.31 0.02 3.22
CA TRP A 140 -1.17 1.22 3.30
C TRP A 140 -0.51 2.46 2.72
N ALA A 141 0.76 2.69 3.06
CA ALA A 141 1.52 3.81 2.52
C ALA A 141 1.67 3.68 0.98
N ILE A 142 1.86 2.47 0.46
CA ILE A 142 1.96 2.19 -0.97
C ILE A 142 0.61 2.41 -1.66
N ALA A 143 -0.47 1.82 -1.15
CA ALA A 143 -1.82 1.94 -1.70
C ALA A 143 -2.21 3.42 -1.84
N LEU A 144 -1.96 4.22 -0.80
CA LEU A 144 -2.39 5.62 -0.78
C LEU A 144 -1.32 6.59 -1.28
N LYS A 145 -0.17 6.08 -1.78
CA LYS A 145 0.97 6.89 -2.22
C LYS A 145 1.37 7.94 -1.17
N ALA A 146 1.46 7.52 0.09
CA ALA A 146 1.85 8.34 1.22
C ALA A 146 3.35 8.68 1.10
N THR A 147 3.64 9.94 0.80
CA THR A 147 4.99 10.52 0.88
C THR A 147 5.07 11.42 2.10
N ARG A 148 6.28 11.86 2.50
CA ARG A 148 6.49 12.77 3.65
C ARG A 148 5.49 13.94 3.69
N SER A 149 5.30 14.64 2.58
CA SER A 149 4.38 15.78 2.49
C SER A 149 2.90 15.39 2.43
N ARG A 150 2.58 14.12 2.13
CA ARG A 150 1.21 13.62 1.95
C ARG A 150 0.70 12.80 3.12
N VAL A 151 1.53 12.43 4.09
CA VAL A 151 1.09 11.64 5.26
C VAL A 151 -0.12 12.27 5.97
N PRO A 152 -0.14 13.59 6.28
CA PRO A 152 -1.31 14.19 6.93
C PRO A 152 -2.57 14.09 6.06
N LEU A 153 -2.44 14.31 4.75
CA LEU A 153 -3.55 14.24 3.79
C LEU A 153 -4.09 12.81 3.65
N VAL A 154 -3.20 11.82 3.64
CA VAL A 154 -3.57 10.42 3.56
C VAL A 154 -4.29 9.98 4.83
N ILE A 155 -3.78 10.34 6.01
CA ILE A 155 -4.46 10.06 7.30
C ILE A 155 -5.86 10.67 7.31
N LYS A 156 -5.98 11.93 6.89
CA LYS A 156 -7.28 12.60 6.75
C LYS A 156 -8.22 11.87 5.81
N LYS A 157 -7.71 11.36 4.68
CA LYS A 157 -8.50 10.57 3.72
C LYS A 157 -9.02 9.29 4.38
N ILE A 158 -8.17 8.55 5.08
CA ILE A 158 -8.57 7.33 5.78
C ILE A 158 -9.60 7.65 6.85
N TRP A 159 -9.34 8.66 7.68
CA TRP A 159 -10.27 9.11 8.72
C TRP A 159 -11.65 9.44 8.13
N LYS A 160 -11.70 10.24 7.06
CA LYS A 160 -12.96 10.55 6.36
C LYS A 160 -13.69 9.30 5.90
N ALA A 161 -12.98 8.34 5.30
CA ALA A 161 -13.58 7.09 4.83
C ALA A 161 -14.20 6.29 5.98
N ARG A 162 -13.48 6.15 7.10
CA ARG A 162 -13.94 5.41 8.30
C ARG A 162 -15.19 6.02 8.93
N TYR A 163 -15.38 7.33 8.83
CA TYR A 163 -16.56 8.02 9.35
C TYR A 163 -17.62 8.32 8.27
N GLY A 164 -17.47 7.82 7.04
CA GLY A 164 -18.44 8.07 5.96
C GLY A 164 -18.52 9.54 5.51
N ILE A 165 -17.48 10.35 5.76
CA ILE A 165 -17.49 11.79 5.53
C ILE A 165 -17.08 12.10 4.08
N THR A 166 -18.03 12.52 3.26
CA THR A 166 -17.77 12.95 1.87
C THR A 166 -17.27 14.40 1.82
N ARG A 167 -18.00 15.33 2.44
CA ARG A 167 -17.65 16.75 2.59
C ARG A 167 -17.41 17.07 4.07
N MET A 168 -16.33 17.80 4.36
CA MET A 168 -16.02 18.17 5.73
C MET A 168 -16.77 19.43 6.16
N THR A 169 -17.44 19.33 7.30
CA THR A 169 -17.93 20.49 8.06
C THR A 169 -16.83 21.06 8.96
N ARG A 170 -17.11 22.22 9.57
CA ARG A 170 -16.25 22.78 10.63
C ARG A 170 -16.15 21.87 11.85
N GLN A 171 -17.25 21.18 12.19
CA GLN A 171 -17.26 20.22 13.30
C GLN A 171 -16.37 19.01 13.01
N ASP A 172 -16.43 18.47 11.78
CA ASP A 172 -15.54 17.38 11.36
C ASP A 172 -14.07 17.80 11.37
N LEU A 173 -13.80 19.05 11.01
CA LEU A 173 -12.44 19.58 11.07
C LEU A 173 -11.92 19.61 12.51
N ASN A 174 -12.72 20.08 13.46
CA ASN A 174 -12.33 20.10 14.87
C ASN A 174 -12.08 18.67 15.40
N LYS A 175 -12.97 17.72 15.08
CA LYS A 175 -12.81 16.30 15.43
C LYS A 175 -11.55 15.69 14.79
N PHE A 176 -11.28 16.02 13.53
CA PHE A 176 -10.08 15.56 12.84
C PHE A 176 -8.81 16.13 13.49
N VAL A 177 -8.79 17.42 13.84
CA VAL A 177 -7.65 18.05 14.53
C VAL A 177 -7.39 17.37 15.87
N GLU A 178 -8.45 17.14 16.66
CA GLU A 178 -8.35 16.42 17.92
C GLU A 178 -7.78 15.00 17.75
N PHE A 179 -8.32 14.25 16.79
CA PHE A 179 -7.79 12.94 16.41
C PHE A 179 -6.32 13.02 15.99
N TYR A 180 -5.97 13.98 15.13
CA TYR A 180 -4.62 14.10 14.57
C TYR A 180 -3.58 14.47 15.63
N THR A 181 -3.95 15.26 16.64
CA THR A 181 -3.09 15.54 17.80
C THR A 181 -2.76 14.26 18.57
N ARG A 182 -3.73 13.35 18.74
CA ARG A 182 -3.52 12.07 19.44
C ARG A 182 -2.58 11.11 18.69
N VAL A 183 -2.38 11.31 17.38
CA VAL A 183 -1.44 10.50 16.59
C VAL A 183 0.02 10.72 17.02
N PHE A 184 0.36 11.90 17.53
CA PHE A 184 1.72 12.26 17.93
C PHE A 184 2.13 11.76 19.31
N ILE A 185 1.16 11.33 20.12
CA ILE A 185 1.34 10.77 21.46
C ILE A 185 1.76 9.30 21.32
#